data_AF-A0A4P9WIP5-F1
#
_entry.id   AF-A0A4P9WIP5-F1
#
_cell.length_a   1.000
_cell.length_b   1.000
_cell.length_c   1.000
_cell.angle_alpha   90.00
_cell.angle_beta   90.00
_cell.angle_gamma   90.00
#
_symmetry.space_group_name_H-M   'P 1'
#
loop_
_entity.id
_entity.type
_entity.pdbx_description
1 polymer ?
#
loop_
_entity_poly.entity_id
_entity_poly.type
_entity_poly.pdbx_seq_one_letter_code
_entity_poly.pdbx_strand_id
1 'polypeptide(L)'
;AINAGLSMAPVHRMKKTWEFPKISESYEEVAALVSPKGQYANYRKVLKDLKPPAIPFLGVYLTDLTFIELGNPDFLPDVHAINFEKRRKVHGVIKEIQSFQRTPYALMPLQGLRDF
;
A
#
# COMPACT_ATOMS: atom_id res chain seq x y z
N ALA A 1 -6.89 5.13 -2.06
CA ALA A 1 -8.16 5.75 -1.63
C ALA A 1 -8.97 6.24 -2.83
N ILE A 2 -8.48 7.20 -3.61
CA ILE A 2 -9.21 7.79 -4.75
C ILE A 2 -9.64 6.74 -5.78
N ASN A 3 -8.71 5.90 -6.26
CA ASN A 3 -9.04 4.81 -7.19
C ASN A 3 -10.14 3.88 -6.67
N ALA A 4 -10.08 3.51 -5.38
CA ALA A 4 -11.11 2.69 -4.76
C ALA A 4 -12.48 3.41 -4.73
N GLY A 5 -12.52 4.70 -4.42
CA GLY A 5 -13.72 5.53 -4.50
C GLY A 5 -14.33 5.56 -5.91
N LEU A 6 -13.50 5.70 -6.94
CA LEU A 6 -13.94 5.67 -8.33
C LEU A 6 -14.52 4.30 -8.75
N SER A 7 -14.02 3.21 -8.17
CA SER A 7 -14.55 1.87 -8.40
C SER A 7 -15.88 1.56 -7.68
N MET A 8 -16.34 2.44 -6.78
CA MET A 8 -17.58 2.21 -6.03
C MET A 8 -18.81 2.30 -6.95
N ALA A 9 -19.84 1.51 -6.62
CA ALA A 9 -21.08 1.40 -7.41
C ALA A 9 -21.73 2.75 -7.82
N PRO A 10 -21.72 3.82 -6.98
CA PRO A 10 -22.21 5.14 -7.38
C PRO A 10 -21.52 5.77 -8.57
N VAL A 11 -20.20 5.67 -8.63
CA VAL A 11 -19.38 6.29 -9.68
C VAL A 11 -19.26 5.34 -10.86
N HIS A 12 -19.02 4.06 -10.61
CA HIS A 12 -18.81 3.04 -11.65
C HIS A 12 -20.01 2.93 -12.63
N ARG A 13 -21.24 3.14 -12.17
CA ARG A 13 -22.44 3.06 -13.03
C ARG A 13 -22.67 4.28 -13.95
N MET A 14 -21.87 5.33 -13.83
CA MET A 14 -22.02 6.56 -14.62
C MET A 14 -21.51 6.37 -16.05
N LYS A 15 -22.23 5.58 -16.87
CA LYS A 15 -21.80 5.16 -18.22
C LYS A 15 -21.28 6.30 -19.11
N LYS A 16 -22.03 7.42 -19.17
CA LYS A 16 -21.67 8.60 -19.96
C LYS A 16 -20.30 9.18 -19.58
N THR A 17 -19.93 9.15 -18.30
CA THR A 17 -18.62 9.64 -17.83
C THR A 17 -17.49 8.71 -18.26
N TRP A 18 -17.72 7.40 -18.25
CA TRP A 18 -16.73 6.39 -18.61
C TRP A 18 -16.58 6.18 -20.12
N GLU A 19 -17.54 6.64 -20.93
CA GLU A 19 -17.45 6.65 -22.39
C GLU A 19 -16.42 7.67 -22.91
N PHE A 20 -15.93 8.60 -22.08
CA PHE A 20 -14.87 9.54 -22.47
C PHE A 20 -13.49 8.86 -22.40
N PRO A 21 -12.80 8.67 -23.54
CA PRO A 21 -11.58 7.84 -23.60
C PRO A 21 -10.48 8.30 -22.64
N LYS A 22 -10.26 9.61 -22.54
CA LYS A 22 -9.25 10.18 -21.65
C LYS A 22 -9.48 9.82 -20.17
N ILE A 23 -10.74 9.72 -19.75
CA ILE A 23 -11.09 9.38 -18.37
C ILE A 23 -10.90 7.88 -18.14
N SER A 24 -11.40 7.05 -19.04
CA SER A 24 -11.29 5.59 -18.93
C SER A 24 -9.83 5.13 -18.97
N GLU A 25 -9.03 5.62 -19.92
CA GLU A 25 -7.62 5.25 -20.07
C GLU A 25 -6.80 5.63 -18.82
N SER A 26 -6.95 6.87 -18.35
CA SER A 26 -6.25 7.34 -17.13
C SER A 26 -6.64 6.52 -15.90
N TYR A 27 -7.91 6.15 -15.78
CA TYR A 27 -8.39 5.33 -14.68
C TYR A 27 -7.85 3.89 -14.77
N GLU A 28 -7.89 3.27 -15.94
CA GLU A 28 -7.41 1.90 -16.16
C GLU A 28 -5.93 1.76 -15.86
N GLU A 29 -5.11 2.74 -16.25
CA GLU A 29 -3.67 2.78 -15.93
C GLU A 29 -3.45 2.73 -14.41
N VAL A 30 -4.11 3.62 -13.67
CA VAL A 30 -4.00 3.68 -12.20
C VAL A 30 -4.58 2.41 -11.57
N ALA A 31 -5.72 1.92 -12.03
CA ALA A 31 -6.38 0.73 -11.50
C ALA A 31 -5.54 -0.54 -11.70
N ALA A 32 -4.83 -0.66 -12.83
CA ALA A 32 -3.90 -1.74 -13.09
C ALA A 32 -2.68 -1.70 -12.18
N LEU A 33 -2.16 -0.49 -11.90
CA LEU A 33 -1.04 -0.29 -10.97
C LEU A 33 -1.41 -0.72 -9.54
N VAL A 34 -2.57 -0.29 -9.03
CA VAL A 34 -3.01 -0.56 -7.64
C VAL A 34 -3.88 -1.82 -7.49
N SER A 35 -3.89 -2.69 -8.51
CA SER A 35 -4.71 -3.90 -8.51
C SER A 35 -4.36 -4.82 -7.33
N PRO A 36 -5.36 -5.37 -6.59
CA PRO A 36 -5.10 -6.32 -5.51
C PRO A 36 -4.63 -7.70 -6.01
N LYS A 37 -4.67 -7.96 -7.33
CA LYS A 37 -4.22 -9.23 -7.92
C LYS A 37 -2.79 -9.56 -7.52
N GLY A 38 -2.55 -10.83 -7.20
CA GLY A 38 -1.23 -11.31 -6.78
C GLY A 38 -0.71 -10.61 -5.53
N GLN A 39 -1.58 -10.29 -4.56
CA GLN A 39 -1.22 -9.55 -3.34
C GLN A 39 -0.56 -8.20 -3.65
N TYR A 40 -1.16 -7.45 -4.58
CA TYR A 40 -0.65 -6.15 -5.03
C TYR A 40 0.71 -6.25 -5.76
N ALA A 41 0.91 -7.26 -6.62
CA ALA A 41 2.19 -7.53 -7.27
C ALA A 41 2.74 -6.34 -8.09
N ASN A 42 1.91 -5.71 -8.91
CA ASN A 42 2.30 -4.55 -9.73
C ASN A 42 2.71 -3.37 -8.85
N TYR A 43 1.88 -3.05 -7.86
CA TYR A 43 2.13 -2.00 -6.89
C TYR A 43 3.44 -2.24 -6.12
N ARG A 44 3.67 -3.46 -5.61
CA ARG A 44 4.90 -3.82 -4.87
C ARG A 44 6.14 -3.68 -5.74
N LYS A 45 6.07 -4.10 -7.00
CA LYS A 45 7.17 -3.95 -7.97
C LYS A 45 7.54 -2.48 -8.13
N VAL A 46 6.55 -1.63 -8.41
CA VAL A 46 6.77 -0.18 -8.61
C VAL A 46 7.27 0.50 -7.33
N LEU A 47 6.72 0.12 -6.17
CA LEU A 47 7.13 0.68 -4.88
C LEU A 47 8.60 0.36 -4.55
N LYS A 48 9.08 -0.84 -4.91
CA LYS A 48 10.47 -1.26 -4.69
C LYS A 48 11.47 -0.41 -5.46
N ASP A 49 11.11 0.00 -6.68
CA ASP A 49 11.97 0.78 -7.58
C ASP A 49 11.85 2.30 -7.34
N LEU A 50 10.91 2.73 -6.50
CA LEU A 50 10.59 4.13 -6.23
C LEU A 50 11.63 4.77 -5.30
N LYS A 51 12.09 5.97 -5.67
CA LYS A 51 12.95 6.81 -4.83
C LYS A 51 12.07 7.68 -3.92
N PRO A 52 12.40 7.81 -2.62
CA PRO A 52 11.70 8.74 -1.73
C PRO A 52 11.70 10.20 -2.24
N PRO A 53 10.70 11.02 -1.92
CA PRO A 53 9.60 10.75 -0.98
C PRO A 53 8.46 9.92 -1.60
N ALA A 54 7.95 8.94 -0.86
CA ALA A 54 6.83 8.10 -1.27
C ALA A 54 5.94 7.76 -0.07
N ILE A 55 4.62 7.67 -0.27
CA ILE A 55 3.67 7.21 0.75
C ILE A 55 3.15 5.83 0.34
N PRO A 56 3.63 4.76 0.97
CA PRO A 56 3.09 3.43 0.72
C PRO A 56 1.65 3.29 1.20
N PHE A 57 0.84 2.50 0.48
CA PHE A 57 -0.42 1.99 0.99
C PHE A 57 -0.19 1.01 2.14
N LEU A 58 -0.45 1.48 3.36
CA LEU A 58 -0.20 0.74 4.60
C LEU A 58 -0.94 -0.60 4.68
N GLY A 59 -2.10 -0.73 4.04
CA GLY A 59 -2.88 -1.97 4.03
C GLY A 59 -2.08 -3.19 3.56
N VAL A 60 -1.21 -3.01 2.58
CA VAL A 60 -0.33 -4.08 2.04
C VAL A 60 0.63 -4.60 3.13
N TYR A 61 1.25 -3.69 3.88
CA TYR A 61 2.17 -4.04 4.95
C TYR A 61 1.46 -4.61 6.18
N LEU A 62 0.25 -4.14 6.49
CA LEU A 62 -0.57 -4.72 7.56
C LEU A 62 -0.97 -6.16 7.23
N THR A 63 -1.29 -6.45 5.96
CA THR A 63 -1.52 -7.81 5.48
C THR A 63 -0.28 -8.68 5.66
N ASP A 64 0.91 -8.19 5.33
CA ASP A 64 2.17 -8.93 5.53
C ASP A 64 2.43 -9.23 7.01
N LEU A 65 2.26 -8.22 7.88
CA LEU A 65 2.40 -8.39 9.33
C LEU A 65 1.39 -9.42 9.87
N THR A 66 0.15 -9.38 9.38
CA THR A 66 -0.90 -10.35 9.75
C THR A 66 -0.50 -11.76 9.32
N PHE A 67 0.00 -11.94 8.10
CA PHE A 67 0.46 -13.25 7.63
C PHE A 67 1.67 -13.77 8.41
N ILE A 68 2.61 -12.89 8.77
CA ILE A 68 3.75 -13.27 9.61
C ILE A 68 3.26 -13.70 11.00
N GLU A 69 2.33 -12.96 11.58
CA GLU A 69 1.79 -13.22 12.92
C GLU A 69 1.07 -14.57 12.98
N LEU A 70 0.16 -14.82 12.04
CA LEU A 70 -0.65 -16.04 12.00
C LEU A 70 0.13 -17.26 11.49
N GLY A 71 1.13 -17.05 10.62
CA GLY A 71 1.88 -18.14 10.00
C GLY A 71 3.11 -18.61 10.77
N ASN A 72 3.54 -17.90 11.82
CA ASN A 72 4.76 -18.23 12.55
C ASN A 72 4.51 -18.14 14.07
N PRO A 73 4.82 -19.21 14.85
CA PRO A 73 4.66 -19.17 16.30
C PRO A 73 5.68 -18.23 16.95
N ASP A 74 5.33 -17.64 18.09
CA ASP A 74 6.22 -16.74 18.85
C ASP A 74 7.44 -17.45 19.44
N PHE A 75 7.29 -18.74 19.76
CA PHE A 75 8.31 -19.59 20.34
C PHE A 75 8.49 -20.84 19.49
N LEU A 76 9.70 -21.39 19.49
CA LEU A 76 9.99 -22.67 18.86
C LEU A 76 9.28 -23.79 19.65
N PRO A 77 8.57 -24.72 18.99
CA PRO A 77 7.77 -25.74 19.67
C PRO A 77 8.56 -26.60 20.66
N ASP A 78 9.78 -27.01 20.29
CA ASP A 78 10.51 -28.05 21.03
C ASP A 78 11.30 -27.52 22.24
N VAL A 79 11.77 -26.27 22.17
CA VAL A 79 12.70 -25.70 23.16
C VAL A 79 12.13 -24.47 23.88
N HIS A 80 10.92 -24.04 23.52
CA HIS A 80 10.27 -22.81 24.03
C HIS A 80 11.16 -21.55 23.95
N ALA A 81 12.13 -21.53 23.05
CA ALA A 81 12.97 -20.37 22.79
C ALA A 81 12.26 -19.40 21.82
N ILE A 82 12.58 -18.10 21.92
CA ILE A 82 12.00 -17.08 21.04
C ILE A 82 12.27 -17.42 19.58
N ASN A 83 11.23 -17.35 18.74
CA ASN A 83 11.36 -17.49 17.30
C ASN A 83 11.92 -16.21 16.68
N PHE A 84 13.24 -16.08 16.65
CA PHE A 84 13.91 -14.93 16.04
C PHE A 84 13.63 -14.77 14.55
N GLU A 85 13.24 -15.83 13.84
CA GLU A 85 12.88 -15.73 12.43
C GLU A 85 11.57 -14.94 12.24
N LYS A 86 10.56 -15.20 13.07
CA LYS A 86 9.35 -14.35 13.13
C LYS A 86 9.73 -12.89 13.40
N ARG A 87 10.60 -12.64 14.38
CA ARG A 87 11.04 -11.28 14.75
C ARG A 87 11.78 -10.57 13.62
N ARG A 88 12.64 -11.28 12.88
CA ARG A 88 13.35 -10.74 11.71
C ARG A 88 12.39 -10.37 10.58
N LYS A 89 11.39 -11.21 10.29
CA LYS A 89 10.36 -10.91 9.28
C LYS A 89 9.57 -9.66 9.64
N VAL A 90 9.09 -9.56 10.87
CA VAL A 90 8.39 -8.35 11.37
C VAL A 90 9.29 -7.11 11.28
N HIS A 91 10.54 -7.22 11.71
CA HIS A 91 11.51 -6.14 11.60
C HIS A 91 11.72 -5.68 10.14
N GLY A 92 11.82 -6.62 9.19
CA GLY A 92 11.96 -6.30 7.77
C GLY A 92 10.85 -5.40 7.26
N VAL A 93 9.60 -5.75 7.57
CA VAL A 93 8.42 -4.95 7.20
C VAL A 93 8.46 -3.56 7.83
N ILE A 94 8.70 -3.47 9.14
CA ILE A 94 8.75 -2.19 9.86
C ILE A 94 9.87 -1.30 9.32
N LYS A 95 11.06 -1.86 9.08
CA LYS A 95 12.22 -1.15 8.54
C LYS A 95 11.94 -0.55 7.17
N GLU A 96 11.22 -1.27 6.32
CA GLU A 96 10.81 -0.77 5.01
C GLU A 96 9.85 0.42 5.14
N ILE A 97 8.83 0.33 6.00
CA ILE A 97 7.91 1.46 6.28
C ILE A 97 8.69 2.68 6.79
N GLN A 98 9.61 2.49 7.73
CA GLN A 98 10.45 3.56 8.28
C GLN A 98 11.35 4.21 7.22
N SER A 99 11.76 3.47 6.19
CA SER A 99 12.59 4.03 5.12
C SER A 99 11.88 5.15 4.36
N PHE A 100 10.56 5.03 4.16
CA PHE A 100 9.73 6.05 3.51
C PHE A 100 9.50 7.30 4.37
N GLN A 101 9.68 7.21 5.68
CA GLN A 101 9.52 8.33 6.61
C GLN A 101 10.78 9.23 6.69
N ARG A 102 11.91 8.81 6.11
CA ARG A 102 13.19 9.53 6.21
C ARG A 102 13.27 10.78 5.34
N THR A 103 12.50 10.84 4.26
CA THR A 103 12.54 11.94 3.30
C THR A 103 11.19 12.65 3.29
N PRO A 104 11.10 13.90 3.78
CA PRO A 104 9.86 14.66 3.72
C PRO A 104 9.56 15.09 2.29
N TYR A 105 8.28 15.34 2.01
CA TYR A 105 7.88 15.99 0.77
C TYR A 105 8.28 17.47 0.78
N ALA A 106 8.78 17.97 -0.35
CA ALA A 106 9.04 19.39 -0.57
C ALA A 106 7.74 20.15 -0.92
N LEU A 107 6.68 19.95 -0.13
CA LEU A 107 5.38 20.60 -0.28
C LEU A 107 5.18 21.60 0.85
N MET A 108 4.74 22.81 0.52
CA MET A 108 4.41 23.83 1.50
C MET A 108 2.93 23.70 1.91
N PRO A 109 2.61 23.49 3.21
CA PRO A 109 1.23 23.49 3.66
C PRO A 109 0.61 24.88 3.48
N LEU A 110 -0.55 24.93 2.82
CA LEU A 110 -1.38 26.13 2.78
C LEU A 110 -2.44 26.00 3.86
N GLN A 111 -2.24 26.68 4.99
CA GLN A 111 -3.05 26.47 6.20
C GLN A 111 -4.56 26.62 5.94
N GLY A 112 -4.95 27.62 5.15
CA GLY A 112 -6.36 27.84 4.78
C GLY A 112 -7.00 26.71 3.96
N LEU A 113 -6.20 25.87 3.27
CA LEU A 113 -6.70 24.68 2.56
C LEU A 113 -6.63 23.41 3.41
N ARG A 114 -5.75 23.37 4.42
CA ARG A 114 -5.59 22.21 5.31
C ARG A 114 -6.73 22.10 6.32
N ASP A 115 -7.21 23.24 6.79
CA ASP A 115 -8.21 23.33 7.86
C ASP A 115 -9.66 23.39 7.32
N PHE A 116 -9.84 23.34 5.99
CA PHE A 116 -11.14 23.28 5.32
C PHE A 116 -11.64 21.83 5.21
#